data_AF-A0A4Q7TZH2-F1
#
_entry.id   AF-A0A4Q7TZH2-F1
#
_cell.length_a   1.000
_cell.length_b   1.000
_cell.length_c   1.000
_cell.angle_alpha   90.00
_cell.angle_beta   90.00
_cell.angle_gamma   90.00
#
_symmetry.space_group_name_H-M   'P 1'
#
loop_
_entity.id
_entity.type
_entity.pdbx_description
1 polymer ?
#
loop_
_entity_poly.entity_id
_entity_poly.type
_entity_poly.pdbx_seq_one_letter_code
_entity_poly.pdbx_strand_id
1 'polypeptide(L)'
;MARRIIHIEPTDAQWETIDELTAPGTAFVANQTDEQGEPTGELWLERTIDDRQVRLYSIAADGSFTYEELEGLGYGWRQFDEHGTEIVSDDE
;
A
#
# COMPACT_ATOMS: atom_id res chain seq x y z
N MET A 1 -18.01 24.37 -9.43
CA MET A 1 -18.39 22.96 -9.19
C MET A 1 -17.84 22.58 -7.82
N ALA A 2 -18.69 22.32 -6.82
CA ALA A 2 -18.22 21.91 -5.50
C ALA A 2 -17.78 20.44 -5.60
N ARG A 3 -16.49 20.15 -5.37
CA ARG A 3 -16.01 18.78 -5.24
C ARG A 3 -16.60 18.22 -3.94
N ARG A 4 -17.41 17.15 -4.03
CA ARG A 4 -17.91 16.43 -2.86
C ARG A 4 -16.70 15.73 -2.25
N ILE A 5 -16.34 16.07 -1.02
CA ILE A 5 -15.33 15.31 -0.28
C ILE A 5 -15.98 13.95 0.01
N ILE A 6 -15.54 12.90 -0.67
CA ILE A 6 -15.89 11.52 -0.34
C ILE A 6 -14.93 11.10 0.76
N HIS A 7 -15.45 10.96 1.98
CA HIS A 7 -14.71 10.35 3.08
C HIS A 7 -14.89 8.84 2.97
N ILE A 8 -13.80 8.12 2.70
CA ILE A 8 -13.77 6.65 2.78
C ILE A 8 -13.12 6.29 4.10
N GLU A 9 -13.90 5.65 4.96
CA GLU A 9 -13.39 4.99 6.16
C GLU A 9 -12.80 3.64 5.76
N PRO A 10 -11.59 3.28 6.21
CA PRO A 10 -11.05 1.94 6.05
C PRO A 10 -12.01 0.87 6.61
N THR A 11 -12.05 -0.28 5.95
CA THR A 11 -12.81 -1.45 6.44
C THR A 11 -12.13 -2.07 7.67
N ASP A 12 -12.88 -2.87 8.44
CA ASP A 12 -12.31 -3.62 9.58
C ASP A 12 -11.14 -4.54 9.14
N ALA A 13 -11.26 -5.17 7.96
CA ALA A 13 -10.21 -6.02 7.40
C ALA A 13 -8.95 -5.22 7.01
N GLN A 14 -9.13 -4.01 6.46
CA GLN A 14 -8.03 -3.09 6.20
C GLN A 14 -7.35 -2.66 7.50
N TRP A 15 -8.11 -2.38 8.55
CA TRP A 15 -7.53 -2.06 9.87
C TRP A 15 -6.73 -3.22 10.46
N GLU A 16 -7.25 -4.45 10.40
CA GLU A 16 -6.54 -5.63 10.87
C GLU A 16 -5.22 -5.83 10.12
N THR A 17 -5.23 -5.63 8.80
CA THR A 17 -4.03 -5.71 7.97
C THR A 17 -3.03 -4.61 8.31
N ILE A 18 -3.49 -3.37 8.50
CA ILE A 18 -2.63 -2.25 8.91
C ILE A 18 -2.00 -2.54 10.27
N ASP A 19 -2.76 -3.04 11.23
CA ASP A 19 -2.25 -3.37 12.57
C ASP A 19 -1.17 -4.46 12.50
N GLU A 20 -1.36 -5.49 11.67
CA GLU A 20 -0.36 -6.54 11.42
C GLU A 20 0.92 -5.98 10.79
N LEU A 21 0.79 -5.12 9.77
CA LEU A 21 1.92 -4.60 9.01
C LEU A 21 2.74 -3.55 9.76
N THR A 22 2.13 -2.89 10.76
CA THR A 22 2.69 -1.67 11.34
C THR A 22 3.18 -1.83 12.78
N ALA A 23 2.87 -2.92 13.49
CA ALA A 23 3.35 -3.10 14.85
C ALA A 23 4.91 -3.12 14.94
N PRO A 24 5.59 -2.20 15.69
CA PRO A 24 5.10 -1.13 16.58
C PRO A 24 5.39 0.32 16.08
N GLY A 25 5.48 0.56 14.78
CA GLY A 25 5.70 1.88 14.17
C GLY A 25 4.42 2.67 13.85
N THR A 26 4.55 3.99 13.67
CA THR A 26 3.50 4.82 13.07
C THR A 26 3.53 4.65 11.57
N ALA A 27 2.37 4.36 10.97
CA ALA A 27 2.26 4.19 9.54
C ALA A 27 1.64 5.43 8.88
N PHE A 28 2.13 5.75 7.70
CA PHE A 28 1.42 6.67 6.81
C PHE A 28 0.41 5.86 6.00
N VAL A 29 -0.87 6.23 6.09
CA VAL A 29 -1.97 5.61 5.36
C VAL A 29 -2.70 6.67 4.54
N ALA A 30 -2.97 6.37 3.26
CA ALA A 30 -3.73 7.23 2.37
C ALA A 30 -4.72 6.42 1.51
N ASN A 31 -5.81 7.05 1.08
CA ASN A 31 -6.70 6.47 0.09
C ASN A 31 -6.04 6.53 -1.30
N GLN A 32 -6.09 5.43 -2.04
CA GLN A 32 -5.74 5.47 -3.46
C GLN A 32 -6.88 6.09 -4.27
N THR A 33 -6.50 6.83 -5.31
CA THR A 33 -7.44 7.44 -6.25
C THR A 33 -7.14 6.99 -7.66
N ASP A 34 -8.18 6.89 -8.49
CA ASP A 34 -8.03 6.68 -9.93
C ASP A 34 -7.44 7.92 -10.64
N GLU A 35 -7.29 7.83 -11.97
CA GLU A 35 -6.78 8.93 -12.80
C GLU A 35 -7.65 10.20 -12.76
N GLN A 36 -8.91 10.07 -12.35
CA GLN A 36 -9.84 11.19 -12.20
C GLN A 36 -9.82 11.79 -10.79
N GLY A 37 -9.09 11.17 -9.86
CA GLY A 37 -8.98 11.59 -8.46
C GLY A 37 -10.13 11.08 -7.59
N GLU A 38 -10.91 10.11 -8.06
CA GLU A 38 -11.95 9.46 -7.28
C GLU A 38 -11.36 8.30 -6.46
N PRO A 39 -11.72 8.15 -5.18
CA PRO A 39 -11.17 7.07 -4.36
C PRO A 39 -11.54 5.68 -4.88
N THR A 40 -10.55 4.78 -4.93
CA THR A 40 -10.75 3.40 -5.43
C THR A 40 -11.30 2.45 -4.36
N GLY A 41 -11.20 2.84 -3.08
CA GLY A 41 -11.48 1.98 -1.93
C GLY A 41 -10.26 1.17 -1.46
N GLU A 42 -9.15 1.23 -2.19
CA GLU A 42 -7.86 0.69 -1.77
C GLU A 42 -7.08 1.72 -0.92
N LEU A 43 -6.25 1.20 -0.02
CA LEU A 43 -5.37 2.01 0.80
C LEU A 43 -3.92 1.83 0.36
N TRP A 44 -3.17 2.90 0.54
CA TRP A 44 -1.72 2.91 0.43
C TRP A 44 -1.13 3.02 1.82
N LEU A 45 -0.17 2.15 2.13
CA LEU A 45 0.56 2.14 3.39
C LEU A 45 2.05 2.22 3.10
N GLU A 46 2.75 3.21 3.66
CA GLU A 46 4.21 3.29 3.60
C GLU A 46 4.83 2.79 4.91
N ARG A 47 5.84 1.92 4.78
CA ARG A 47 6.68 1.47 5.88
C ARG A 47 8.16 1.60 5.54
N THR A 48 8.86 2.44 6.28
CA THR A 48 10.33 2.45 6.30
C THR A 48 10.82 1.37 7.27
N ILE A 49 11.55 0.38 6.76
CA ILE A 49 12.09 -0.72 7.57
C ILE A 49 13.45 -0.32 8.18
N ASP A 50 14.33 0.26 7.37
CA ASP A 50 15.61 0.84 7.78
C ASP A 50 16.05 1.96 6.82
N ASP A 51 17.28 2.48 6.98
CA ASP A 51 17.84 3.57 6.16
C ASP A 51 17.96 3.25 4.65
N ARG A 52 17.71 2.01 4.24
CA ARG A 52 17.89 1.52 2.87
C ARG A 52 16.68 0.78 2.32
N GLN A 53 15.71 0.44 3.14
CA GLN A 53 14.57 -0.36 2.75
C GLN A 53 13.23 0.33 3.06
N VAL A 54 12.44 0.54 2.01
CA VAL A 54 11.06 1.04 2.09
C VAL A 54 10.13 0.00 1.46
N ARG A 55 8.99 -0.23 2.09
CA ARG A 55 7.88 -1.00 1.53
C ARG A 55 6.64 -0.14 1.38
N LEU A 56 5.97 -0.29 0.25
CA LEU A 56 4.73 0.38 -0.10
C LEU A 56 3.67 -0.69 -0.32
N TYR A 57 2.64 -0.73 0.52
CA TYR A 57 1.58 -1.72 0.42
C TYR A 57 0.34 -1.12 -0.24
N SER A 58 -0.25 -1.89 -1.14
CA SER A 58 -1.60 -1.66 -1.68
C SER A 58 -2.54 -2.64 -1.01
N ILE A 59 -3.45 -2.13 -0.17
CA ILE A 59 -4.35 -2.95 0.65
C ILE A 59 -5.77 -2.81 0.09
N ALA A 60 -6.31 -3.93 -0.41
CA ALA A 60 -7.66 -4.01 -0.92
C ALA A 60 -8.70 -3.92 0.21
N ALA A 61 -9.98 -3.71 -0.16
CA ALA A 61 -11.07 -3.56 0.80
C ALA A 61 -11.34 -4.81 1.66
N ASP A 62 -10.92 -5.98 1.18
CA ASP A 62 -11.04 -7.27 1.87
C ASP A 62 -9.83 -7.60 2.77
N GLY A 63 -8.83 -6.72 2.83
CA GLY A 63 -7.60 -6.89 3.61
C GLY A 63 -6.46 -7.58 2.86
N SER A 64 -6.72 -8.16 1.69
CA SER A 64 -5.61 -8.69 0.86
C SER A 64 -4.68 -7.55 0.43
N PHE A 65 -3.39 -7.86 0.26
CA PHE A 65 -2.44 -6.83 -0.12
C PHE A 65 -1.34 -7.33 -1.06
N THR A 66 -0.78 -6.38 -1.80
CA THR A 66 0.53 -6.53 -2.46
C THR A 66 1.47 -5.47 -1.91
N TYR A 67 2.77 -5.66 -2.06
CA TYR A 67 3.72 -4.61 -1.70
C TYR A 67 4.85 -4.46 -2.70
N GLU A 68 5.30 -3.23 -2.87
CA GLU A 68 6.52 -2.90 -3.58
C GLU A 68 7.63 -2.63 -2.56
N GLU A 69 8.83 -3.14 -2.83
CA GLU A 69 10.00 -2.95 -2.00
C GLU A 69 11.11 -2.25 -2.79
N LEU A 70 11.64 -1.18 -2.20
CA LEU A 70 12.87 -0.53 -2.65
C LEU A 70 14.00 -0.97 -1.74
N GLU A 71 14.88 -1.85 -2.25
CA GLU A 71 16.08 -2.31 -1.53
C GLU A 71 17.31 -1.54 -2.01
N GLY A 72 17.59 -0.40 -1.36
CA GLY A 72 18.72 0.47 -1.69
C GLY A 72 18.57 1.25 -3.01
N LEU A 73 19.28 2.37 -3.10
CA LEU A 73 19.17 3.32 -4.23
C LEU A 73 19.64 2.77 -5.61
N GLY A 74 20.04 1.50 -5.70
CA GLY A 74 20.67 0.91 -6.88
C GLY A 74 19.90 -0.23 -7.57
N TYR A 75 18.86 -0.80 -6.93
CA TYR A 75 18.19 -2.02 -7.42
C TYR A 75 16.77 -1.79 -7.96
N GLY A 76 16.23 -0.58 -7.83
CA GLY A 76 14.86 -0.26 -8.25
C GLY A 76 13.80 -0.88 -7.35
N TRP A 77 12.53 -0.72 -7.73
CA TRP A 77 11.39 -1.30 -7.04
C TRP A 77 11.15 -2.74 -7.52
N ARG A 78 10.77 -3.62 -6.60
CA ARG A 78 10.29 -4.99 -6.88
C ARG A 78 8.94 -5.18 -6.23
N GLN A 79 8.02 -5.90 -6.89
CA GLN A 79 6.68 -6.15 -6.38
C GLN A 79 6.55 -7.56 -5.81
N PHE A 80 5.76 -7.71 -4.75
CA PHE A 80 5.56 -8.96 -4.02
C PHE A 80 4.08 -9.14 -3.65
N ASP A 81 3.66 -10.39 -3.53
CA ASP A 81 2.36 -10.74 -2.95
C ASP A 81 2.40 -10.72 -1.40
N GLU A 82 1.24 -10.93 -0.76
CA GLU A 82 1.10 -10.99 0.71
C GLU A 82 1.94 -12.11 1.37
N HIS A 83 2.40 -13.10 0.60
CA HIS A 83 3.25 -14.19 1.08
C HIS A 83 4.75 -13.90 0.90
N GLY A 84 5.11 -12.74 0.33
CA GLY A 84 6.48 -12.36 0.04
C GLY A 84 7.07 -13.04 -1.20
N THR A 85 6.22 -13.56 -2.09
CA THR A 85 6.65 -14.08 -3.39
C THR A 85 6.77 -12.91 -4.37
N GLU A 86 7.92 -12.79 -5.02
CA GLU A 86 8.13 -11.76 -6.05
C GLU A 86 7.17 -11.99 -7.23
N ILE A 87 6.40 -10.96 -7.55
CA ILE A 87 5.54 -10.92 -8.73
C ILE A 87 6.37 -10.24 -9.81
N VAL A 88 6.93 -11.05 -10.72
CA VAL A 88 7.57 -10.49 -11.91
C VAL A 88 6.44 -10.08 -12.86
N SER A 89 6.23 -8.76 -13.05
CA SER A 89 5.46 -8.33 -14.21
C SER A 89 6.24 -8.77 -15.43
N ASP A 90 5.70 -9.75 -16.16
CA ASP A 90 6.21 -10.13 -17.47
C ASP A 90 5.84 -8.98 -18.43
N ASP A 91 6.56 -7.86 -18.32
CA ASP A 91 6.48 -6.75 -19.26
C ASP A 91 7.24 -7.14 -20.54
N GLU A 92 6.53 -7.80 -21.45
CA GLU A 92 6.80 -7.75 -22.90
C GLU A 92 5.90 -6.72 -23.60
#